data_AF-A0A951LJA1-F1
#
_entry.id   AF-A0A951LJA1-F1
#
_cell.length_a   1.000
_cell.length_b   1.000
_cell.length_c   1.000
_cell.angle_alpha   90.00
_cell.angle_beta   90.00
_cell.angle_gamma   90.00
#
_symmetry.space_group_name_H-M   'P 1'
#
loop_
_entity.id
_entity.type
_entity.pdbx_description
1 polymer ?
#
loop_
_entity_poly.entity_id
_entity_poly.type
_entity_poly.pdbx_seq_one_letter_code
_entity_poly.pdbx_strand_id
1 'polypeptide(L)'
;MDSPLVSSTTDATTLEKPFVITLHKRDKTAAGHFRPEAHLHLTEVLRTSGLLLALPAEDLKNLLFMLTFLSPNGECLPTVQQLAQAMHISPLKVRARMMRLVKFRWHDEPLVVEVKRGGGLDAYSIHPKLVVYVHGEPTGGQPTSQTLPHPPAGRAAIIAHSREHYARPRAEVEAMINQQMDWTPAPPASDLGPQEPTGAATAESPPGTGAPSTPDSPQESAREQVRRRLWNLGMSLEQADYLLKHYELRCIQRQLRWLPYRKVRNPAGFLVAAIEDNYSAPLALWHHRASPEAPPRQGSPPQGATEHEPTGEATVHGDLQVEVTAAPLDHNFGSSQTRV
;
A
#
# COMPACT_ATOMS: atom_id res chain seq x y z
N MET A 1 21.86 -34.27 -39.03
CA MET A 1 20.41 -34.33 -38.75
C MET A 1 20.04 -32.97 -38.23
N ASP A 2 19.62 -32.10 -39.14
CA ASP A 2 19.28 -30.71 -38.84
C ASP A 2 17.89 -30.66 -38.21
N SER A 3 17.82 -30.32 -36.92
CA SER A 3 16.54 -30.05 -36.27
C SER A 3 15.94 -28.80 -36.91
N PRO A 4 14.71 -28.87 -37.47
CA PRO A 4 14.09 -27.69 -38.06
C PRO A 4 13.87 -26.65 -36.95
N LEU A 5 14.45 -25.46 -37.12
CA LEU A 5 14.13 -24.27 -36.35
C LEU A 5 12.65 -23.99 -36.56
N VAL A 6 11.82 -24.41 -35.61
CA VAL A 6 10.41 -24.01 -35.55
C VAL A 6 10.40 -22.55 -35.13
N SER A 7 10.48 -21.67 -36.12
CA SER A 7 10.23 -20.24 -35.93
C SER A 7 8.78 -20.10 -35.54
N SER A 8 8.52 -20.00 -34.24
CA SER A 8 7.22 -19.58 -33.72
C SER A 8 6.89 -18.23 -34.34
N THR A 9 5.98 -18.21 -35.30
CA THR A 9 5.46 -17.01 -35.94
C THR A 9 4.74 -16.19 -34.87
N THR A 10 5.48 -15.31 -34.21
CA THR A 10 4.90 -14.28 -33.36
C THR A 10 4.05 -13.41 -34.28
N ASP A 11 2.73 -13.38 -34.05
CA ASP A 11 1.79 -12.59 -34.84
C ASP A 11 2.31 -11.15 -34.97
N ALA A 12 2.44 -10.66 -36.20
CA ALA A 12 3.05 -9.38 -36.53
C ALA A 12 2.40 -8.19 -35.79
N THR A 13 1.13 -8.31 -35.40
CA THR A 13 0.39 -7.33 -34.59
C THR A 13 0.93 -7.18 -33.16
N THR A 14 1.65 -8.17 -32.64
CA THR A 14 2.28 -8.14 -31.31
C THR A 14 3.44 -7.15 -31.24
N LEU A 15 4.11 -6.91 -32.38
CA LEU A 15 5.29 -6.05 -32.47
C LEU A 15 4.94 -4.56 -32.53
N GLU A 16 3.66 -4.17 -32.55
CA GLU A 16 3.24 -2.77 -32.70
C GLU A 16 3.08 -2.00 -31.39
N LYS A 17 3.27 -2.65 -30.24
CA LYS A 17 3.09 -2.00 -28.94
C LYS A 17 4.40 -1.81 -28.20
N PRO A 18 4.56 -0.70 -27.45
CA PRO A 18 5.79 -0.40 -26.71
C PRO A 18 6.07 -1.39 -25.58
N PHE A 19 5.03 -2.02 -25.02
CA PHE A 19 5.16 -2.99 -23.92
C PHE A 19 4.47 -4.31 -24.28
N VAL A 20 5.18 -5.41 -24.05
CA VAL A 20 4.65 -6.77 -24.21
C VAL A 20 4.80 -7.51 -22.89
N ILE A 21 3.72 -8.06 -22.37
CA ILE A 21 3.70 -8.88 -21.16
C ILE A 21 3.49 -10.33 -21.60
N THR A 22 4.50 -11.17 -21.39
CA THR A 22 4.41 -12.59 -21.68
C THR A 22 4.02 -13.36 -20.43
N LEU A 23 2.89 -14.05 -20.47
CA LEU A 23 2.35 -14.86 -19.39
C LEU A 23 2.77 -16.32 -19.59
N HIS A 24 3.44 -16.88 -18.59
CA HIS A 24 3.87 -18.27 -18.55
C HIS A 24 3.16 -19.05 -17.44
N LYS A 25 3.01 -20.35 -17.67
CA LYS A 25 2.52 -21.31 -16.68
C LYS A 25 3.69 -22.19 -16.25
N ARG A 26 4.29 -21.89 -15.09
CA ARG A 26 5.34 -22.71 -14.49
C ARG A 26 4.76 -23.85 -13.65
N ASP A 27 5.57 -24.89 -13.42
CA ASP A 27 5.30 -25.97 -12.47
C ASP A 27 3.93 -26.63 -12.67
N LYS A 28 3.58 -26.94 -13.92
CA LYS A 28 2.31 -27.59 -14.22
C LYS A 28 2.28 -28.99 -13.59
N THR A 29 1.53 -29.12 -12.52
CA THR A 29 1.31 -30.39 -11.81
C THR A 29 0.42 -31.34 -12.62
N ALA A 30 0.48 -32.64 -12.35
CA ALA A 30 -0.42 -33.63 -12.96
C ALA A 30 -1.91 -33.34 -12.68
N ALA A 31 -2.21 -32.65 -11.57
CA ALA A 31 -3.56 -32.19 -11.21
C ALA A 31 -4.02 -30.94 -11.99
N GLY A 32 -3.18 -30.37 -12.85
CA GLY A 32 -3.51 -29.18 -13.64
C GLY A 32 -3.25 -27.84 -12.95
N HIS A 33 -2.81 -27.83 -11.69
CA HIS A 33 -2.34 -26.60 -11.04
C HIS A 33 -1.03 -26.14 -11.67
N PHE A 34 -0.85 -24.83 -11.76
CA PHE A 34 0.37 -24.20 -12.24
C PHE A 34 0.64 -22.93 -11.44
N ARG A 35 1.89 -22.50 -11.40
CA ARG A 35 2.31 -21.21 -10.86
C ARG A 35 2.33 -20.18 -12.00
N PRO A 36 1.57 -19.08 -11.90
CA PRO A 36 1.64 -18.03 -12.91
C PRO A 36 2.99 -17.31 -12.82
N GLU A 37 3.52 -16.93 -13.97
CA GLU A 37 4.71 -16.10 -14.10
C GLU A 37 4.48 -15.11 -15.25
N ALA A 38 4.99 -13.89 -15.10
CA ALA A 38 4.87 -12.86 -16.11
C ALA A 38 6.22 -12.19 -16.33
N HIS A 39 6.55 -11.93 -17.59
CA HIS A 39 7.73 -11.17 -17.98
C HIS A 39 7.31 -9.94 -18.79
N LEU A 40 7.92 -8.80 -18.48
CA LEU A 40 7.76 -7.57 -19.25
C LEU A 40 8.90 -7.47 -20.26
N HIS A 41 8.53 -7.19 -21.51
CA HIS A 41 9.45 -6.88 -22.60
C HIS A 41 9.19 -5.45 -23.07
N LEU A 42 10.26 -4.66 -23.14
CA LEU A 42 10.26 -3.36 -23.81
C LEU A 42 10.59 -3.60 -25.29
N THR A 43 9.73 -3.14 -26.19
CA THR A 43 9.95 -3.34 -27.64
C THR A 43 10.65 -2.13 -28.25
N GLU A 44 11.14 -2.30 -29.49
CA GLU A 44 11.72 -1.20 -30.26
C GLU A 44 10.71 -0.07 -30.55
N VAL A 45 9.42 -0.38 -30.53
CA VAL A 45 8.33 0.60 -30.72
C VAL A 45 8.38 1.69 -29.68
N LEU A 46 8.82 1.40 -28.44
CA LEU A 46 9.00 2.43 -27.42
C LEU A 46 9.90 3.56 -27.94
N ARG A 47 10.96 3.22 -28.68
CA ARG A 47 11.89 4.17 -29.29
C ARG A 47 11.37 4.76 -30.61
N THR A 48 10.82 3.94 -31.50
CA THR A 48 10.49 4.38 -32.87
C THR A 48 9.14 5.09 -32.99
N SER A 49 8.21 4.87 -32.06
CA SER A 49 6.87 5.45 -32.09
C SER A 49 6.79 6.92 -31.67
N GLY A 50 7.93 7.52 -31.28
CA GLY A 50 7.98 8.89 -30.76
C GLY A 50 7.51 9.03 -29.31
N LEU A 51 7.06 7.96 -28.65
CA LEU A 51 6.63 8.00 -27.25
C LEU A 51 7.75 8.49 -26.32
N LEU A 52 8.97 7.97 -26.47
CA LEU A 52 10.12 8.42 -25.67
C LEU A 52 10.47 9.91 -25.90
N LEU A 53 10.26 10.42 -27.11
CA LEU A 53 10.53 11.82 -27.43
C LEU A 53 9.45 12.75 -26.84
N ALA A 54 8.19 12.30 -26.85
CA ALA A 54 7.07 13.07 -26.35
C ALA A 54 6.99 13.10 -24.81
N LEU A 55 7.48 12.06 -24.14
CA LEU A 55 7.34 11.90 -22.69
C LEU A 55 8.50 12.59 -21.94
N PRO A 56 8.22 13.50 -20.96
CA PRO A 56 9.28 14.09 -20.15
C PRO A 56 10.09 13.04 -19.39
N ALA A 57 11.40 13.27 -19.21
CA ALA A 57 12.30 12.30 -18.57
C ALA A 57 11.86 11.89 -17.14
N GLU A 58 11.32 12.83 -16.36
CA GLU A 58 10.78 12.52 -15.02
C GLU A 58 9.58 11.57 -15.11
N ASP A 59 8.70 11.78 -16.09
CA ASP A 59 7.48 11.00 -16.26
C ASP A 59 7.78 9.62 -16.87
N LEU A 60 8.79 9.51 -17.75
CA LEU A 60 9.32 8.21 -18.19
C LEU A 60 9.87 7.39 -17.01
N LYS A 61 10.66 8.01 -16.12
CA LYS A 61 11.15 7.35 -14.91
C LYS A 61 9.99 6.84 -14.04
N ASN A 62 8.95 7.65 -13.89
CA ASN A 62 7.75 7.30 -13.13
C ASN A 62 7.00 6.11 -13.77
N LEU A 63 6.90 6.07 -15.10
CA LEU A 63 6.29 4.95 -15.85
C LEU A 63 7.10 3.66 -15.67
N LEU A 64 8.43 3.72 -15.73
CA LEU A 64 9.31 2.58 -15.48
C LEU A 64 9.16 2.04 -14.06
N PHE A 65 9.05 2.91 -13.05
CA PHE A 65 8.74 2.47 -11.68
C PHE A 65 7.40 1.75 -11.57
N MET A 66 6.37 2.15 -12.32
CA MET A 66 5.11 1.40 -12.31
C MET A 66 5.27 0.01 -12.90
N LEU A 67 6.02 -0.10 -13.99
CA LEU A 67 6.28 -1.36 -14.71
C LEU A 67 7.04 -2.39 -13.84
N THR A 68 7.80 -1.96 -12.82
CA THR A 68 8.47 -2.90 -11.90
C THR A 68 7.52 -3.61 -10.95
N PHE A 69 6.25 -3.18 -10.84
CA PHE A 69 5.24 -3.84 -10.01
C PHE A 69 4.39 -4.85 -10.80
N LEU A 70 4.96 -5.42 -11.86
CA LEU A 70 4.34 -6.52 -12.60
C LEU A 70 4.06 -7.70 -11.67
N SER A 71 2.78 -8.03 -11.50
CA SER A 71 2.39 -9.22 -10.76
C SER A 71 2.63 -10.50 -11.59
N PRO A 72 2.69 -11.69 -10.96
CA PRO A 72 2.80 -12.94 -11.70
C PRO A 72 1.65 -13.21 -12.69
N ASN A 73 0.51 -12.53 -12.52
CA ASN A 73 -0.64 -12.60 -13.42
C ASN A 73 -0.57 -11.59 -14.58
N GLY A 74 0.50 -10.80 -14.66
CA GLY A 74 0.68 -9.77 -15.67
C GLY A 74 0.07 -8.41 -15.34
N GLU A 75 -0.48 -8.23 -14.14
CA GLU A 75 -1.11 -6.97 -13.76
C GLU A 75 -0.08 -6.00 -13.18
N CYS A 76 -0.02 -4.77 -13.69
CA CYS A 76 0.76 -3.67 -13.11
C CYS A 76 -0.18 -2.72 -12.37
N LEU A 77 -0.46 -3.01 -11.09
CA LEU A 77 -1.41 -2.23 -10.27
C LEU A 77 -0.78 -1.71 -8.96
N PRO A 78 0.33 -0.96 -9.01
CA PRO A 78 0.93 -0.43 -7.79
C PRO A 78 0.03 0.62 -7.12
N THR A 79 -0.04 0.53 -5.79
CA THR A 79 -0.67 1.56 -4.95
C THR A 79 0.24 2.77 -4.78
N VAL A 80 -0.33 3.93 -4.43
CA VAL A 80 0.44 5.14 -4.09
C VAL A 80 1.52 4.87 -3.04
N GLN A 81 1.22 4.05 -2.02
CA GLN A 81 2.16 3.74 -0.94
C GLN A 81 3.33 2.89 -1.42
N GLN A 82 3.07 1.90 -2.27
CA GLN A 82 4.12 1.06 -2.87
C GLN A 82 5.07 1.90 -3.74
N LEU A 83 4.51 2.79 -4.58
CA LEU A 83 5.31 3.72 -5.38
C LEU A 83 6.10 4.69 -4.50
N ALA A 84 5.49 5.25 -3.45
CA ALA A 84 6.15 6.16 -2.52
C ALA A 84 7.38 5.51 -1.87
N GLN A 85 7.22 4.25 -1.45
CA GLN A 85 8.31 3.45 -0.89
C GLN A 85 9.40 3.18 -1.92
N ALA A 86 9.06 2.72 -3.12
CA ALA A 86 10.05 2.39 -4.16
C ALA A 86 10.80 3.62 -4.70
N MET A 87 10.14 4.78 -4.75
CA MET A 87 10.70 6.02 -5.27
C MET A 87 11.36 6.87 -4.17
N HIS A 88 11.27 6.47 -2.91
CA HIS A 88 11.73 7.23 -1.73
C HIS A 88 11.21 8.67 -1.68
N ILE A 89 9.92 8.87 -1.96
CA ILE A 89 9.27 10.19 -1.92
C ILE A 89 7.93 10.13 -1.18
N SER A 90 7.39 11.28 -0.80
CA SER A 90 6.11 11.33 -0.09
C SER A 90 4.94 10.86 -0.99
N PRO A 91 3.91 10.21 -0.41
CA PRO A 91 2.71 9.80 -1.15
C PRO A 91 2.02 10.94 -1.93
N LEU A 92 2.05 12.16 -1.39
CA LEU A 92 1.49 13.34 -2.06
C LEU A 92 2.26 13.68 -3.36
N LYS A 93 3.59 13.58 -3.34
CA LYS A 93 4.43 13.79 -4.53
C LYS A 93 4.21 12.69 -5.58
N VAL A 94 4.05 11.43 -5.14
CA VAL A 94 3.69 10.33 -6.05
C VAL A 94 2.37 10.61 -6.73
N ARG A 95 1.31 10.95 -5.98
CA ARG A 95 0.00 11.30 -6.55
C ARG A 95 0.13 12.41 -7.58
N ALA A 96 0.86 13.48 -7.28
CA ALA A 96 1.09 14.57 -8.23
C ALA A 96 1.76 14.08 -9.53
N ARG A 97 2.82 13.25 -9.41
CA ARG A 97 3.53 12.65 -10.55
C ARG A 97 2.64 11.73 -11.39
N MET A 98 1.89 10.83 -10.74
CA MET A 98 0.97 9.92 -11.41
C MET A 98 -0.17 10.67 -12.10
N MET A 99 -0.69 11.74 -11.49
CA MET A 99 -1.71 12.58 -12.11
C MET A 99 -1.22 13.30 -13.37
N ARG A 100 0.09 13.60 -13.49
CA ARG A 100 0.65 14.09 -14.76
C ARG A 100 0.66 13.01 -15.83
N LEU A 101 1.08 11.80 -15.49
CA LEU A 101 1.02 10.64 -16.40
C LEU A 101 -0.41 10.29 -16.85
N VAL A 102 -1.39 10.41 -15.95
CA VAL A 102 -2.82 10.21 -16.28
C VAL A 102 -3.34 11.29 -17.22
N LYS A 103 -2.87 12.53 -17.08
CA LYS A 103 -3.26 13.66 -17.96
C LYS A 103 -2.54 13.63 -19.31
N PHE A 104 -1.34 13.06 -19.36
CA PHE A 104 -0.55 12.97 -20.58
C PHE A 104 -1.26 12.09 -21.61
N ARG A 105 -1.38 12.61 -22.84
CA ARG A 105 -2.05 11.94 -23.96
C ARG A 105 -1.03 11.62 -25.05
N TRP A 106 -1.07 10.39 -25.53
CA TRP A 106 -0.28 9.92 -26.66
C TRP A 106 -1.22 9.26 -27.67
N HIS A 107 -1.27 9.79 -28.89
CA HIS A 107 -2.31 9.47 -29.88
C HIS A 107 -3.72 9.58 -29.30
N ASP A 108 -4.01 10.68 -28.59
CA ASP A 108 -5.27 10.98 -27.90
C ASP A 108 -5.67 10.02 -26.76
N GLU A 109 -4.80 9.07 -26.43
CA GLU A 109 -5.05 8.06 -25.39
C GLU A 109 -4.21 8.35 -24.13
N PRO A 110 -4.73 8.08 -22.92
CA PRO A 110 -3.95 8.24 -21.70
C PRO A 110 -2.90 7.13 -21.60
N LEU A 111 -1.73 7.42 -21.02
CA LEU A 111 -0.73 6.36 -20.77
C LEU A 111 -1.06 5.52 -19.54
N VAL A 112 -1.61 6.18 -18.52
CA VAL A 112 -1.91 5.61 -17.21
C VAL A 112 -3.34 5.92 -16.82
N VAL A 113 -4.00 4.98 -16.18
CA VAL A 113 -5.37 5.11 -15.67
C VAL A 113 -5.35 4.97 -14.15
N GLU A 114 -6.07 5.85 -13.46
CA GLU A 114 -6.29 5.75 -12.02
C GLU A 114 -7.38 4.72 -11.72
N VAL A 115 -7.07 3.75 -10.86
CA VAL A 115 -7.99 2.71 -10.38
C VAL A 115 -8.39 3.05 -8.94
N LYS A 116 -9.58 3.64 -8.78
CA LYS A 116 -10.14 4.01 -7.47
C LYS A 116 -10.62 2.77 -6.73
N ARG A 117 -10.14 2.56 -5.50
CA ARG A 117 -10.58 1.48 -4.61
C ARG A 117 -11.31 2.07 -3.41
N GLY A 118 -12.39 1.42 -2.95
CA GLY A 118 -13.25 1.93 -1.87
C GLY A 118 -12.54 2.19 -0.53
N GLY A 119 -11.37 1.59 -0.30
CA GLY A 119 -10.55 1.81 0.90
C GLY A 119 -9.60 3.01 0.86
N GLY A 120 -9.70 3.90 -0.14
CA GLY A 120 -8.77 5.04 -0.30
C GLY A 120 -7.35 4.64 -0.73
N LEU A 121 -7.16 3.37 -1.11
CA LEU A 121 -5.94 2.83 -1.67
C LEU A 121 -5.98 2.96 -3.20
N ASP A 122 -5.83 4.19 -3.67
CA ASP A 122 -5.76 4.46 -5.09
C ASP A 122 -4.54 3.73 -5.70
N ALA A 123 -4.79 3.08 -6.83
CA ALA A 123 -3.78 2.38 -7.61
C ALA A 123 -3.73 2.96 -9.02
N TYR A 124 -2.65 2.70 -9.73
CA TYR A 124 -2.48 3.13 -11.11
C TYR A 124 -2.25 1.91 -12.00
N SER A 125 -2.84 1.91 -13.19
CA SER A 125 -2.66 0.88 -14.21
C SER A 125 -2.13 1.50 -15.48
N ILE A 126 -1.34 0.75 -16.23
CA ILE A 126 -0.98 1.13 -17.60
C ILE A 126 -2.22 0.98 -18.49
N HIS A 127 -2.39 1.90 -19.43
CA HIS A 127 -3.51 1.84 -20.35
C HIS A 127 -3.42 0.60 -21.26
N PRO A 128 -4.51 -0.17 -21.44
CA PRO A 128 -4.48 -1.42 -22.21
C PRO A 128 -4.00 -1.27 -23.65
N LYS A 129 -4.16 -0.10 -24.28
CA LYS A 129 -3.70 0.12 -25.67
C LYS A 129 -2.18 0.14 -25.84
N LEU A 130 -1.41 0.26 -24.76
CA LEU A 130 0.05 0.28 -24.78
C LEU A 130 0.67 -1.10 -24.52
N VAL A 131 -0.12 -2.06 -24.06
CA VAL A 131 0.34 -3.35 -23.57
C VAL A 131 -0.31 -4.46 -24.41
N VAL A 132 0.49 -5.39 -24.91
CA VAL A 132 -0.02 -6.67 -25.44
C VAL A 132 0.25 -7.76 -24.43
N TYR A 133 -0.74 -8.63 -24.22
CA TYR A 133 -0.59 -9.83 -23.43
C TYR A 133 -0.38 -11.01 -24.38
N VAL A 134 0.77 -11.67 -24.25
CA VAL A 134 1.11 -12.87 -25.02
C VAL A 134 1.13 -14.04 -24.07
N HIS A 135 0.46 -15.14 -24.43
CA HIS A 135 0.59 -16.38 -23.68
C HIS A 135 1.81 -17.11 -24.22
N GLY A 136 2.87 -17.15 -23.42
CA GLY A 136 4.06 -17.93 -23.75
C GLY A 136 3.71 -19.41 -23.65
N GLU A 137 4.05 -20.18 -24.68
CA GLU A 137 4.11 -21.62 -24.52
C GLU A 137 5.11 -21.93 -23.39
N PRO A 138 4.86 -22.97 -22.57
CA PRO A 138 5.84 -23.40 -21.61
C PRO A 138 7.09 -23.73 -22.41
N THR A 139 8.10 -22.85 -22.35
CA THR A 139 9.41 -23.13 -22.93
C THR A 139 9.75 -24.50 -22.39
N GLY A 140 9.85 -25.49 -23.28
CA GLY A 140 10.08 -26.89 -22.96
C GLY A 140 11.48 -27.06 -22.40
N GLY A 141 11.77 -26.33 -21.32
CA GLY A 141 12.96 -26.47 -20.52
C GLY A 141 12.96 -27.94 -20.14
N GLN A 142 13.99 -28.62 -20.65
CA GLN A 142 14.31 -29.96 -20.23
C GLN A 142 14.05 -30.03 -18.73
N PRO A 143 13.26 -31.01 -18.26
CA PRO A 143 13.03 -31.16 -16.83
C PRO A 143 14.40 -31.08 -16.19
N THR A 144 14.62 -30.03 -15.41
CA THR A 144 15.87 -29.84 -14.71
C THR A 144 15.80 -30.90 -13.62
N SER A 145 16.17 -32.13 -14.00
CA SER A 145 16.34 -33.29 -13.14
C SER A 145 17.56 -33.04 -12.27
N GLN A 146 17.63 -31.89 -11.61
CA GLN A 146 18.30 -31.76 -10.33
C GLN A 146 17.28 -32.15 -9.27
N THR A 147 16.78 -33.38 -9.39
CA THR A 147 16.37 -34.17 -8.25
C THR A 147 17.62 -34.34 -7.40
N LEU A 148 17.83 -33.41 -6.46
CA LEU A 148 18.55 -33.74 -5.24
C LEU A 148 17.98 -35.07 -4.73
N PRO A 149 18.81 -36.06 -4.41
CA PRO A 149 18.36 -37.37 -3.94
C PRO A 149 17.88 -37.25 -2.50
N HIS A 150 16.81 -36.50 -2.28
CA HIS A 150 15.99 -36.70 -1.10
C HIS A 150 14.97 -37.77 -1.45
N PRO A 151 14.98 -38.91 -0.77
CA PRO A 151 13.92 -39.90 -0.91
C PRO A 151 12.59 -39.17 -0.71
N PRO A 152 11.53 -39.54 -1.45
CA PRO A 152 10.22 -38.92 -1.31
C PRO A 152 9.71 -39.20 0.09
N ALA A 153 10.04 -38.32 1.02
CA ALA A 153 9.34 -38.13 2.25
C ALA A 153 7.95 -37.70 1.79
N GLY A 154 7.05 -38.68 1.64
CA GLY A 154 5.71 -38.47 1.11
C GLY A 154 5.04 -37.32 1.86
N ARG A 155 3.99 -36.74 1.30
CA ARG A 155 3.24 -35.61 1.91
C ARG A 155 3.05 -35.76 3.44
N ALA A 156 2.88 -36.98 3.95
CA ALA A 156 2.85 -37.30 5.38
C ALA A 156 4.13 -36.92 6.16
N ALA A 157 5.32 -37.14 5.62
CA ALA A 157 6.59 -36.79 6.24
C ALA A 157 6.90 -35.29 6.17
N ILE A 158 6.48 -34.58 5.10
CA ILE A 158 6.53 -33.10 5.06
C ILE A 158 5.58 -32.51 6.12
N ILE A 159 4.38 -33.08 6.26
CA ILE A 159 3.43 -32.69 7.31
C ILE A 159 3.96 -33.06 8.70
N ALA A 160 4.63 -34.20 8.87
CA ALA A 160 5.22 -34.61 10.15
C ALA A 160 6.37 -33.66 10.54
N HIS A 161 7.28 -33.38 9.61
CA HIS A 161 8.38 -32.45 9.83
C HIS A 161 7.88 -31.02 10.09
N SER A 162 6.82 -30.56 9.39
CA SER A 162 6.25 -29.24 9.67
C SER A 162 5.53 -29.20 11.02
N ARG A 163 4.89 -30.30 11.43
CA ARG A 163 4.31 -30.43 12.78
C ARG A 163 5.39 -30.46 13.86
N GLU A 164 6.48 -31.20 13.68
CA GLU A 164 7.60 -31.23 14.63
C GLU A 164 8.27 -29.87 14.78
N HIS A 165 8.48 -29.14 13.68
CA HIS A 165 9.20 -27.86 13.73
C HIS A 165 8.33 -26.64 14.05
N TYR A 166 7.06 -26.65 13.67
CA TYR A 166 6.20 -25.45 13.74
C TYR A 166 4.95 -25.63 14.61
N ALA A 167 4.55 -26.85 14.97
CA ALA A 167 3.43 -27.04 15.88
C ALA A 167 3.93 -26.98 17.33
N ARG A 168 3.97 -25.77 17.89
CA ARG A 168 4.00 -25.64 19.35
C ARG A 168 2.73 -26.28 19.94
N PRO A 169 2.81 -26.95 21.10
CA PRO A 169 1.63 -27.48 21.78
C PRO A 169 0.56 -26.40 21.91
N ARG A 170 -0.70 -26.75 21.62
CA ARG A 170 -1.82 -25.79 21.62
C ARG A 170 -1.90 -24.98 22.93
N ALA A 171 -1.64 -25.62 24.07
CA ALA A 171 -1.61 -24.97 25.37
C ALA A 171 -0.55 -23.86 25.49
N GLU A 172 0.62 -24.04 24.88
CA GLU A 172 1.68 -23.01 24.87
C GLU A 172 1.32 -21.84 23.96
N VAL A 173 0.71 -22.11 22.80
CA VAL A 173 0.23 -21.07 21.88
C VAL A 173 -0.88 -20.27 22.54
N GLU A 174 -1.84 -20.93 23.19
CA GLU A 174 -2.92 -20.28 23.93
C GLU A 174 -2.36 -19.47 25.12
N ALA A 175 -1.36 -19.97 25.85
CA ALA A 175 -0.69 -19.21 26.91
C ALA A 175 0.05 -17.97 26.37
N MET A 176 0.75 -18.09 25.24
CA MET A 176 1.41 -16.96 24.57
C MET A 176 0.41 -15.91 24.10
N ILE A 177 -0.71 -16.33 23.51
CA ILE A 177 -1.78 -15.43 23.08
C ILE A 177 -2.41 -14.74 24.29
N ASN A 178 -2.70 -15.49 25.37
CA ASN A 178 -3.25 -14.93 26.59
C ASN A 178 -2.30 -13.92 27.24
N GLN A 179 -0.98 -14.20 27.25
CA GLN A 179 0.04 -13.27 27.73
C GLN A 179 0.15 -12.03 26.84
N GLN A 180 0.06 -12.20 25.51
CA GLN A 180 0.16 -11.08 24.56
C GLN A 180 -1.09 -10.18 24.57
N MET A 181 -2.26 -10.75 24.85
CA MET A 181 -3.55 -10.06 24.83
C MET A 181 -4.03 -9.64 26.23
N ASP A 182 -3.21 -9.87 27.26
CA ASP A 182 -3.54 -9.64 28.66
C ASP A 182 -4.87 -10.29 29.10
N TRP A 183 -5.20 -11.43 28.47
CA TRP A 183 -6.35 -12.24 28.82
C TRP A 183 -5.98 -13.12 30.01
N THR A 184 -6.16 -12.59 31.22
CA THR A 184 -6.18 -13.43 32.42
C THR A 184 -7.30 -14.46 32.26
N PRO A 185 -7.01 -15.78 32.28
CA PRO A 185 -8.05 -16.79 32.25
C PRO A 185 -8.95 -16.56 33.46
N ALA A 186 -10.26 -16.47 33.22
CA ALA A 186 -11.24 -16.31 34.29
C ALA A 186 -10.99 -17.41 35.35
N PRO A 187 -11.02 -17.07 36.65
CA PRO A 187 -10.82 -18.07 37.69
C PRO A 187 -11.79 -19.23 37.47
N PRO A 188 -11.36 -20.49 37.66
CA PRO A 188 -12.24 -21.64 37.49
C PRO A 188 -13.49 -21.42 38.32
N ALA A 189 -14.66 -21.59 37.69
CA ALA A 189 -15.98 -21.28 38.24
C ALA A 189 -16.40 -22.26 39.35
N SER A 190 -15.55 -22.42 40.36
CA SER A 190 -15.73 -23.35 41.48
C SER A 190 -16.30 -22.67 42.72
N ASP A 191 -16.67 -21.39 42.67
CA ASP A 191 -17.11 -20.65 43.87
C ASP A 191 -18.24 -19.64 43.61
N LEU A 192 -19.17 -20.00 42.73
CA LEU A 192 -20.47 -19.30 42.64
C LEU A 192 -21.52 -20.18 43.32
N GLY A 193 -21.81 -19.82 44.57
CA GLY A 193 -22.92 -20.39 45.34
C GLY A 193 -24.29 -20.21 44.65
N PRO A 194 -25.32 -20.91 45.15
CA PRO A 194 -26.63 -20.95 44.53
C PRO A 194 -27.26 -19.55 44.48
N GLN A 195 -27.41 -18.99 43.28
CA GLN A 195 -28.24 -17.80 43.05
C GLN A 195 -29.71 -18.22 43.00
N GLU A 196 -30.49 -17.66 43.92
CA GLU A 196 -31.95 -17.78 43.93
C GLU A 196 -32.58 -17.02 42.75
N PRO A 197 -33.58 -17.62 42.08
CA PRO A 197 -34.30 -17.00 40.97
C PRO A 197 -35.30 -15.97 41.51
N THR A 198 -34.95 -14.69 41.47
CA THR A 198 -35.93 -13.61 41.72
C THR A 198 -36.55 -13.19 40.39
N GLY A 199 -37.79 -13.61 40.17
CA GLY A 199 -38.60 -13.21 39.03
C GLY A 199 -39.16 -11.79 39.16
N ALA A 200 -39.54 -11.21 38.02
CA ALA A 200 -40.74 -10.38 37.88
C ALA A 200 -40.95 -10.10 36.40
N ALA A 201 -41.92 -10.79 35.82
CA ALA A 201 -42.50 -10.46 34.53
C ALA A 201 -43.28 -9.15 34.67
N THR A 202 -43.03 -8.19 33.79
CA THR A 202 -43.98 -7.11 33.50
C THR A 202 -44.19 -7.11 32.00
N ALA A 203 -45.39 -7.56 31.62
CA ALA A 203 -45.92 -7.49 30.28
C ALA A 203 -46.46 -6.07 30.04
N GLU A 204 -46.11 -5.45 28.92
CA GLU A 204 -46.90 -4.36 28.34
C GLU A 204 -46.60 -4.19 26.83
N SER A 205 -47.55 -4.71 26.03
CA SER A 205 -48.19 -4.12 24.84
C SER A 205 -47.45 -3.77 23.52
N PRO A 206 -48.19 -3.77 22.37
CA PRO A 206 -47.66 -3.88 21.00
C PRO A 206 -47.41 -2.52 20.28
N PRO A 207 -46.90 -2.52 19.03
CA PRO A 207 -46.14 -1.42 18.46
C PRO A 207 -47.04 -0.35 17.81
N GLY A 208 -46.83 0.91 18.23
CA GLY A 208 -47.31 2.09 17.51
C GLY A 208 -46.34 2.46 16.40
N THR A 209 -46.86 2.58 15.19
CA THR A 209 -46.19 3.05 13.96
C THR A 209 -45.66 4.48 14.15
N GLY A 210 -44.45 4.61 14.68
CA GLY A 210 -43.77 5.88 14.91
C GLY A 210 -43.18 6.43 13.60
N ALA A 211 -43.66 7.59 13.20
CA ALA A 211 -43.05 8.42 12.17
C ALA A 211 -41.58 8.71 12.50
N PRO A 212 -40.70 8.84 11.49
CA PRO A 212 -39.26 9.07 11.69
C PRO A 212 -39.05 10.36 12.51
N SER A 213 -38.58 10.19 13.74
CA SER A 213 -38.29 11.28 14.65
C SER A 213 -37.20 12.16 14.03
N THR A 214 -37.54 13.43 13.77
CA THR A 214 -36.56 14.45 13.38
C THR A 214 -35.51 14.58 14.50
N PRO A 215 -34.20 14.53 14.18
CA PRO A 215 -33.13 14.67 15.16
C PRO A 215 -33.00 16.13 15.60
N ASP A 216 -33.90 16.59 16.46
CA ASP A 216 -33.98 18.01 16.87
C ASP A 216 -33.06 18.38 18.04
N SER A 217 -32.31 17.44 18.62
CA SER A 217 -31.33 17.78 19.65
C SER A 217 -29.93 18.05 19.05
N PRO A 218 -29.30 19.21 19.33
CA PRO A 218 -27.92 19.50 18.91
C PRO A 218 -26.90 18.43 19.34
N GLN A 219 -27.21 17.71 20.42
CA GLN A 219 -26.39 16.63 20.95
C GLN A 219 -26.42 15.37 20.08
N GLU A 220 -27.58 15.01 19.51
CA GLU A 220 -27.70 13.88 18.57
C GLU A 220 -26.97 14.18 17.27
N SER A 221 -27.07 15.40 16.75
CA SER A 221 -26.32 15.83 15.57
C SER A 221 -24.79 15.71 15.79
N ALA A 222 -24.31 16.12 16.97
CA ALA A 222 -22.90 15.97 17.33
C ALA A 222 -22.48 14.49 17.47
N ARG A 223 -23.34 13.62 18.02
CA ARG A 223 -23.10 12.18 18.10
C ARG A 223 -23.03 11.54 16.71
N GLU A 224 -23.96 11.87 15.83
CA GLU A 224 -23.99 11.36 14.46
C GLU A 224 -22.79 11.84 13.64
N GLN A 225 -22.35 13.09 13.84
CA GLN A 225 -21.12 13.59 13.23
C GLN A 225 -19.89 12.79 13.70
N VAL A 226 -19.79 12.49 15.00
CA VAL A 226 -18.70 11.65 15.52
C VAL A 226 -18.79 10.22 14.97
N ARG A 227 -19.99 9.64 14.91
CA ARG A 227 -20.25 8.31 14.34
C ARG A 227 -19.71 8.20 12.91
N ARG A 228 -20.05 9.16 12.03
CA ARG A 228 -19.54 9.19 10.64
C ARG A 228 -18.02 9.31 10.58
N ARG A 229 -17.41 10.09 11.48
CA ARG A 229 -15.94 10.22 11.53
C ARG A 229 -15.27 8.91 11.97
N LEU A 230 -15.83 8.20 12.95
CA LEU A 230 -15.34 6.89 13.37
C LEU A 230 -15.44 5.87 12.22
N TRP A 231 -16.56 5.86 11.51
CA TRP A 231 -16.76 5.00 10.34
C TRP A 231 -15.74 5.30 9.22
N ASN A 232 -15.50 6.58 8.90
CA ASN A 232 -14.50 6.98 7.90
C ASN A 232 -13.05 6.60 8.28
N LEU A 233 -12.77 6.32 9.55
CA LEU A 233 -11.47 5.81 10.01
C LEU A 233 -11.34 4.29 9.91
N GLY A 234 -12.38 3.60 9.41
CA GLY A 234 -12.41 2.16 9.21
C GLY A 234 -12.98 1.35 10.37
N MET A 235 -13.66 1.98 11.33
CA MET A 235 -14.38 1.25 12.38
C MET A 235 -15.73 0.71 11.87
N SER A 236 -16.18 -0.43 12.40
CA SER A 236 -17.54 -0.91 12.15
C SER A 236 -18.58 0.00 12.82
N LEU A 237 -19.81 0.00 12.30
CA LEU A 237 -20.91 0.79 12.86
C LEU A 237 -21.20 0.37 14.32
N GLU A 238 -21.19 -0.93 14.59
CA GLU A 238 -21.40 -1.50 15.92
C GLU A 238 -20.33 -1.05 16.92
N GLN A 239 -19.06 -0.99 16.50
CA GLN A 239 -17.97 -0.48 17.34
C GLN A 239 -18.12 1.02 17.60
N ALA A 240 -18.51 1.80 16.60
CA ALA A 240 -18.73 3.23 16.77
C ALA A 240 -19.88 3.50 17.76
N ASP A 241 -20.97 2.74 17.64
CA ASP A 241 -22.12 2.81 18.55
C ASP A 241 -21.76 2.35 19.97
N TYR A 242 -20.96 1.30 20.08
CA TYR A 242 -20.40 0.85 21.36
C TYR A 242 -19.61 1.96 22.05
N LEU A 243 -18.70 2.63 21.34
CA LEU A 243 -17.93 3.74 21.91
C LEU A 243 -18.82 4.92 22.34
N LEU A 244 -19.77 5.31 21.50
CA LEU A 244 -20.69 6.41 21.80
C LEU A 244 -21.64 6.11 22.98
N LYS A 245 -21.91 4.84 23.24
CA LYS A 245 -22.74 4.38 24.36
C LYS A 245 -21.97 4.36 25.68
N HIS A 246 -20.70 3.95 25.66
CA HIS A 246 -19.92 3.72 26.90
C HIS A 246 -18.99 4.89 27.28
N TYR A 247 -18.64 5.77 26.34
CA TYR A 247 -17.70 6.85 26.59
C TYR A 247 -18.30 8.24 26.31
N GLU A 248 -17.84 9.23 27.06
CA GLU A 248 -18.27 10.61 26.86
C GLU A 248 -17.85 11.16 25.49
N LEU A 249 -18.78 11.85 24.83
CA LEU A 249 -18.56 12.44 23.50
C LEU A 249 -17.33 13.36 23.43
N ARG A 250 -17.08 14.13 24.51
CA ARG A 250 -15.92 15.03 24.58
C ARG A 250 -14.59 14.28 24.60
N CYS A 251 -14.53 13.09 25.21
CA CYS A 251 -13.32 12.27 25.22
C CYS A 251 -13.01 11.75 23.81
N ILE A 252 -14.02 11.20 23.13
CA ILE A 252 -13.89 10.68 21.76
C ILE A 252 -13.46 11.79 20.79
N GLN A 253 -14.12 12.95 20.84
CA GLN A 253 -13.76 14.11 20.01
C GLN A 253 -12.33 14.61 20.27
N ARG A 254 -11.89 14.58 21.54
CA ARG A 254 -10.52 14.96 21.91
C ARG A 254 -9.50 14.02 21.28
N GLN A 255 -9.68 12.71 21.38
CA GLN A 255 -8.76 11.73 20.78
C GLN A 255 -8.78 11.80 19.25
N LEU A 256 -9.95 11.99 18.63
CA LEU A 256 -10.07 12.20 17.18
C LEU A 256 -9.27 13.42 16.69
N ARG A 257 -9.27 14.51 17.46
CA ARG A 257 -8.48 15.71 17.14
C ARG A 257 -6.97 15.49 17.27
N TRP A 258 -6.54 14.56 18.12
CA TRP A 258 -5.13 14.25 18.34
C TRP A 258 -4.56 13.23 17.35
N LEU A 259 -5.42 12.48 16.67
CA LEU A 259 -5.05 11.44 15.72
C LEU A 259 -4.02 11.88 14.66
N PRO A 260 -4.15 13.05 14.00
CA PRO A 260 -3.18 13.48 12.98
C PRO A 260 -1.76 13.69 13.51
N TYR A 261 -1.62 14.03 14.80
CA TYR A 261 -0.32 14.28 15.43
C TYR A 261 0.41 13.01 15.83
N ARG A 262 -0.29 11.87 15.93
CA ARG A 262 0.26 10.60 16.40
C ARG A 262 0.80 9.70 15.27
N LYS A 263 0.53 10.03 14.00
CA LYS A 263 1.04 9.32 12.79
C LYS A 263 0.89 7.79 12.84
N VAL A 264 -0.24 7.31 13.34
CA VAL A 264 -0.50 5.89 13.55
C VAL A 264 -0.86 5.17 12.24
N ARG A 265 -0.33 3.95 12.05
CA ARG A 265 -0.58 3.13 10.85
C ARG A 265 -2.01 2.56 10.80
N ASN A 266 -2.57 2.22 11.96
CA ASN A 266 -3.95 1.76 12.12
C ASN A 266 -4.72 2.74 13.03
N PRO A 267 -5.42 3.74 12.46
CA PRO A 267 -6.10 4.75 13.25
C PRO A 267 -7.26 4.21 14.08
N ALA A 268 -8.04 3.25 13.56
CA ALA A 268 -9.19 2.68 14.24
C ALA A 268 -8.79 1.94 15.52
N GLY A 269 -7.88 0.96 15.40
CA GLY A 269 -7.42 0.19 16.56
C GLY A 269 -6.72 1.06 17.61
N PHE A 270 -5.94 2.04 17.16
CA PHE A 270 -5.28 2.97 18.07
C PHE A 270 -6.28 3.89 18.80
N LEU A 271 -7.36 4.31 18.15
CA LEU A 271 -8.34 5.20 18.75
C LEU A 271 -9.12 4.51 19.88
N VAL A 272 -9.45 3.22 19.70
CA VAL A 272 -10.10 2.40 20.74
C VAL A 272 -9.22 2.34 22.00
N ALA A 273 -7.97 1.92 21.86
CA ALA A 273 -7.02 1.87 22.97
C ALA A 273 -6.82 3.25 23.63
N ALA A 274 -6.70 4.31 22.82
CA ALA A 274 -6.52 5.67 23.36
C ALA A 274 -7.73 6.21 24.13
N ILE A 275 -8.94 5.72 23.84
CA ILE A 275 -10.18 6.07 24.55
C ILE A 275 -10.29 5.24 25.84
N GLU A 276 -10.04 3.93 25.76
CA GLU A 276 -10.06 2.99 26.89
C GLU A 276 -9.07 3.40 27.99
N ASP A 277 -7.83 3.69 27.61
CA ASP A 277 -6.76 4.05 28.53
C ASP A 277 -6.65 5.58 28.76
N ASN A 278 -7.56 6.36 28.20
CA ASN A 278 -7.60 7.83 28.29
C ASN A 278 -6.23 8.50 28.05
N TYR A 279 -5.57 8.17 26.93
CA TYR A 279 -4.22 8.65 26.63
C TYR A 279 -4.12 10.18 26.68
N SER A 280 -2.98 10.71 27.13
CA SER A 280 -2.71 12.15 27.26
C SER A 280 -2.38 12.86 25.94
N ALA A 281 -2.35 14.19 25.96
CA ALA A 281 -2.13 15.01 24.76
C ALA A 281 -0.74 14.75 24.13
N PRO A 282 -0.65 14.50 22.81
CA PRO A 282 0.64 14.25 22.16
C PRO A 282 1.58 15.45 22.28
N LEU A 283 2.88 15.19 22.51
CA LEU A 283 3.94 16.20 22.69
C LEU A 283 3.99 17.22 21.54
N ALA A 284 3.68 16.81 20.30
CA ALA A 284 3.64 17.69 19.14
C ALA A 284 2.67 18.88 19.30
N LEU A 285 1.56 18.73 20.06
CA LEU A 285 0.64 19.82 20.33
C LEU A 285 1.22 20.88 21.26
N TRP A 286 2.17 20.50 22.11
CA TRP A 286 2.83 21.42 23.03
C TRP A 286 3.75 22.37 22.27
N HIS A 287 4.46 21.86 21.25
CA HIS A 287 5.32 22.69 20.40
C HIS A 287 4.54 23.71 19.56
N HIS A 288 3.31 23.38 19.11
CA HIS A 288 2.47 24.35 18.41
C HIS A 288 1.86 25.41 19.32
N ARG A 289 1.68 25.11 20.62
CA ARG A 289 1.14 26.06 21.60
C ARG A 289 2.22 26.93 22.25
N ALA A 290 3.45 26.43 22.29
CA ALA A 290 4.62 27.09 22.88
C ALA A 290 5.40 27.99 21.90
N SER A 291 4.89 28.23 20.69
CA SER A 291 5.23 29.45 19.96
C SER A 291 4.31 30.56 20.49
N PRO A 292 4.71 31.35 21.51
CA PRO A 292 4.02 32.59 21.76
C PRO A 292 4.08 33.37 20.45
N GLU A 293 2.91 33.66 19.90
CA GLU A 293 2.72 34.69 18.91
C GLU A 293 3.51 35.91 19.40
N ALA A 294 4.68 36.15 18.80
CA ALA A 294 5.51 37.26 19.17
C ALA A 294 4.62 38.50 19.06
N PRO A 295 4.51 39.32 20.13
CA PRO A 295 3.62 40.47 20.10
C PRO A 295 3.89 41.27 18.83
N PRO A 296 2.84 41.78 18.15
CA PRO A 296 3.01 42.49 16.91
C PRO A 296 4.07 43.58 17.12
N ARG A 297 5.16 43.50 16.36
CA ARG A 297 6.23 44.51 16.38
C ARG A 297 5.60 45.85 16.00
N GLN A 298 5.22 46.64 17.00
CA GLN A 298 4.84 48.02 16.80
C GLN A 298 6.10 48.79 16.39
N GLY A 299 6.06 49.38 15.20
CA GLY A 299 6.95 50.45 14.76
C GLY A 299 8.32 50.00 14.26
N SER A 300 8.42 49.77 12.95
CA SER A 300 9.64 50.15 12.22
C SER A 300 9.30 51.37 11.36
N PRO A 301 10.03 52.49 11.51
CA PRO A 301 9.78 53.70 10.74
C PRO A 301 10.19 53.51 9.26
N PRO A 302 9.63 54.31 8.35
CA PRO A 302 9.94 54.25 6.93
C PRO A 302 11.36 54.78 6.67
N GLN A 303 12.30 53.88 6.36
CA GLN A 303 13.47 54.19 5.52
C GLN A 303 13.06 53.74 4.12
N GLY A 304 12.88 54.63 3.15
CA GLY A 304 13.88 55.59 2.71
C GLY A 304 14.51 54.98 1.46
N ALA A 305 14.11 55.50 0.31
CA ALA A 305 14.49 55.06 -1.02
C ALA A 305 16.01 54.93 -1.19
N THR A 306 16.43 53.89 -1.91
CA THR A 306 17.49 53.98 -2.91
C THR A 306 17.33 52.82 -3.88
N GLU A 307 16.91 53.17 -5.09
CA GLU A 307 17.16 52.43 -6.32
C GLU A 307 18.65 52.12 -6.43
N HIS A 308 18.99 50.88 -6.76
CA HIS A 308 20.18 50.60 -7.57
C HIS A 308 20.06 49.21 -8.18
N GLU A 309 19.62 49.22 -9.44
CA GLU A 309 19.91 48.17 -10.42
C GLU A 309 21.43 48.08 -10.60
N PRO A 310 21.97 46.85 -10.75
CA PRO A 310 22.87 46.68 -11.86
C PRO A 310 22.53 45.42 -12.67
N THR A 311 22.20 45.71 -13.91
CA THR A 311 22.29 44.87 -15.09
C THR A 311 23.67 44.19 -15.15
N GLY A 312 23.67 42.87 -15.27
CA GLY A 312 24.88 42.07 -15.44
C GLY A 312 24.60 40.91 -16.40
N GLU A 313 24.68 41.20 -17.70
CA GLU A 313 24.83 40.21 -18.75
C GLU A 313 26.11 39.41 -18.53
N ALA A 314 25.99 38.07 -18.48
CA ALA A 314 27.12 37.17 -18.59
C ALA A 314 26.81 36.13 -19.66
N THR A 315 27.22 36.46 -20.87
CA THR A 315 27.45 35.52 -21.97
C THR A 315 28.54 34.53 -21.57
N VAL A 316 28.24 33.24 -21.53
CA VAL A 316 29.26 32.18 -21.53
C VAL A 316 28.92 31.17 -22.63
N HIS A 317 29.66 31.29 -23.72
CA HIS A 317 29.89 30.22 -24.68
C HIS A 317 30.70 29.10 -24.01
N GLY A 318 30.30 27.85 -24.23
CA GLY A 318 31.04 26.69 -23.78
C GLY A 318 30.51 25.42 -24.44
N ASP A 319 30.94 25.19 -25.68
CA ASP A 319 30.90 23.87 -26.31
C ASP A 319 31.71 22.89 -25.47
N LEU A 320 31.04 21.89 -24.90
CA LEU A 320 31.68 20.77 -24.23
C LEU A 320 31.30 19.49 -25.00
N GLN A 321 32.16 19.10 -25.94
CA GLN A 321 32.15 17.76 -26.50
C GLN A 321 32.66 16.80 -25.42
N VAL A 322 31.80 15.89 -24.96
CA VAL A 322 32.18 14.79 -24.09
C VAL A 322 32.21 13.52 -24.92
N GLU A 323 33.42 13.12 -25.30
CA GLU A 323 33.74 11.82 -25.88
C GLU A 323 33.79 10.80 -24.72
N VAL A 324 32.80 9.91 -24.63
CA VAL A 324 32.77 8.83 -23.64
C VAL A 324 33.36 7.58 -24.28
N THR A 325 34.65 7.35 -24.02
CA THR A 325 35.33 6.08 -24.30
C THR A 325 35.02 5.10 -23.17
N ALA A 326 34.28 4.03 -23.47
CA ALA A 326 34.01 2.95 -22.53
C ALA A 326 35.22 2.00 -22.45
N ALA A 327 35.83 1.91 -21.27
CA ALA A 327 36.81 0.87 -20.94
C ALA A 327 36.10 -0.30 -20.22
N PRO A 328 36.48 -1.56 -20.49
CA PRO A 328 35.89 -2.72 -19.82
C PRO A 328 36.48 -2.89 -18.42
N LEU A 329 35.61 -2.95 -17.41
CA LEU A 329 35.97 -3.31 -16.04
C LEU A 329 35.78 -4.81 -15.83
N ASP A 330 36.86 -5.56 -15.91
CA ASP A 330 36.98 -6.89 -15.30
C ASP A 330 37.07 -6.72 -13.79
N HIS A 331 36.01 -7.09 -13.05
CA HIS A 331 36.07 -7.20 -11.58
C HIS A 331 35.70 -8.63 -11.15
N ASN A 332 36.77 -9.40 -10.97
CA ASN A 332 36.83 -10.69 -10.32
C ASN A 332 36.63 -10.49 -8.81
N PHE A 333 35.45 -10.82 -8.26
CA PHE A 333 35.18 -10.76 -6.82
C PHE A 333 35.55 -12.08 -6.15
N GLY A 334 36.68 -12.06 -5.44
CA GLY A 334 37.17 -13.15 -4.61
C GLY A 334 36.27 -13.42 -3.40
N SER A 335 35.99 -14.70 -3.17
CA SER A 335 35.29 -15.24 -2.01
C SER A 335 36.16 -15.11 -0.75
N SER A 336 35.65 -14.43 0.28
CA SER A 336 36.23 -14.52 1.63
C SER A 336 35.40 -15.50 2.46
N GLN A 337 36.00 -16.63 2.79
CA GLN A 337 35.53 -17.53 3.84
C GLN A 337 35.80 -16.88 5.21
N THR A 338 34.78 -16.76 6.04
CA THR A 338 34.96 -16.44 7.46
C THR A 338 34.88 -17.74 8.25
N ARG A 339 35.98 -18.04 8.96
CA ARG A 339 36.14 -19.16 9.88
C ARG A 339 36.43 -18.55 11.25
N VAL A 340 35.53 -18.74 12.22
CA VAL A 340 35.76 -19.18 13.62
C VAL A 340 34.40 -19.60 14.16
#